data_AF-A0A357MA82-F1
#
_entry.id   AF-A0A357MA82-F1
#
_cell.length_a   1.000
_cell.length_b   1.000
_cell.length_c   1.000
_cell.angle_alpha   90.00
_cell.angle_beta   90.00
_cell.angle_gamma   90.00
#
_symmetry.space_group_name_H-M   'P 1'
#
loop_
_entity.id
_entity.type
_entity.pdbx_description
1 polymer ?
#
loop_
_entity_poly.entity_id
_entity_poly.type
_entity_poly.pdbx_seq_one_letter_code
_entity_poly.pdbx_strand_id
1 'polypeptide(L)'
;MNRLNIQEPSPTPAGSAAVPLIKLDRTGFDYVILAAAYLFTPIGLVLALLRLILTHYKNHRRPTNLNLIMHVFIGGFVELSIAMFVDTMSGNTGTSELLTIQIFLAVIFLIPAFILASVTAKAKYTLSKLNTSYIELIQNKNIRYVGSISERIGQSESDVRRDVQYLKNKGLLDIDIVLSEGRQTPDPSMAAPNLVHSGRTSGFGAQASGQQIHTQPQSSPQLPKSIRCPGCGAQNTVQPSQSKSCDYCGTMISYS
;
A
#
# COMPACT_ATOMS: atom_id res chain seq x y z
N MET A 1 11.95 -12.52 -23.06
CA MET A 1 10.57 -12.01 -22.99
C MET A 1 9.68 -13.11 -22.43
N ASN A 2 9.49 -13.17 -21.10
CA ASN A 2 8.58 -14.13 -20.47
C ASN A 2 7.21 -13.47 -20.31
N ARG A 3 6.25 -13.86 -21.15
CA ARG A 3 4.84 -13.54 -20.91
C ARG A 3 4.41 -14.27 -19.64
N LEU A 4 3.88 -13.53 -18.67
CA LEU A 4 3.31 -14.10 -17.47
C LEU A 4 2.17 -15.05 -17.86
N ASN A 5 2.27 -16.29 -17.40
CA ASN A 5 1.24 -17.31 -17.48
C ASN A 5 0.11 -16.91 -16.52
N ILE A 6 -0.85 -16.14 -17.03
CA ILE A 6 -2.10 -15.81 -16.34
C ILE A 6 -2.84 -17.13 -16.20
N GLN A 7 -3.01 -17.63 -14.97
CA GLN A 7 -3.85 -18.80 -14.72
C GLN A 7 -5.25 -18.47 -15.23
N GLU A 8 -5.79 -19.31 -16.13
CA GLU A 8 -7.10 -19.09 -16.74
C GLU A 8 -8.17 -18.80 -15.67
N PRO A 9 -9.05 -17.83 -15.93
CA PRO A 9 -10.06 -17.45 -14.98
C PRO A 9 -11.04 -18.60 -14.73
N SER A 10 -11.38 -18.84 -13.46
CA SER A 10 -12.54 -19.67 -13.12
C SER A 10 -13.82 -19.04 -13.71
N PRO A 11 -14.71 -19.82 -14.35
CA PRO A 11 -15.91 -19.26 -14.95
C PRO A 11 -16.88 -18.82 -13.85
N THR A 12 -17.00 -17.52 -13.63
CA THR A 12 -18.11 -16.92 -12.88
C THR A 12 -19.29 -16.67 -13.81
N PRO A 13 -20.54 -16.89 -13.35
CA PRO A 13 -21.72 -16.66 -14.16
C PRO A 13 -21.89 -15.16 -14.45
N ALA A 14 -22.05 -14.84 -15.73
CA ALA A 14 -22.51 -13.57 -16.31
C ALA A 14 -21.76 -12.27 -15.92
N GLY A 15 -20.95 -11.77 -16.85
CA GLY A 15 -20.81 -10.32 -17.09
C GLY A 15 -19.74 -9.54 -16.33
N SER A 16 -18.96 -10.17 -15.45
CA SER A 16 -17.80 -9.52 -14.83
C SER A 16 -16.51 -9.96 -15.54
N ALA A 17 -15.76 -9.01 -16.09
CA ALA A 17 -14.44 -9.27 -16.67
C ALA A 17 -13.61 -10.06 -15.64
N ALA A 18 -13.13 -11.22 -16.05
CA ALA A 18 -12.51 -12.14 -15.11
C ALA A 18 -11.25 -11.51 -14.52
N VAL A 19 -11.24 -11.36 -13.20
CA VAL A 19 -10.14 -10.73 -12.46
C VAL A 19 -8.98 -11.73 -12.42
N PRO A 20 -7.84 -11.47 -13.09
CA PRO A 20 -6.75 -12.43 -13.15
C PRO A 20 -6.21 -12.68 -11.74
N LEU A 21 -6.08 -13.95 -11.37
CA LEU A 21 -5.65 -14.34 -10.03
C LEU A 21 -4.13 -14.13 -9.91
N ILE A 22 -3.74 -13.14 -9.10
CA ILE A 22 -2.33 -12.79 -8.95
C ILE A 22 -1.62 -13.87 -8.13
N LYS A 23 -0.60 -14.49 -8.73
CA LYS A 23 0.32 -15.39 -8.04
C LYS A 23 1.08 -14.63 -6.95
N LEU A 24 1.25 -15.25 -5.78
CA LEU A 24 2.01 -14.65 -4.67
C LEU A 24 3.46 -14.42 -5.11
N ASP A 25 3.91 -13.18 -5.02
CA ASP A 25 5.30 -12.82 -5.28
C ASP A 25 6.15 -13.16 -4.05
N ARG A 26 7.04 -14.15 -4.20
CA ARG A 26 7.93 -14.62 -3.14
C ARG A 26 9.37 -14.23 -3.47
N THR A 27 10.02 -13.61 -2.50
CA THR A 27 11.45 -13.29 -2.51
C THR A 27 12.26 -14.44 -1.91
N GLY A 28 13.58 -14.46 -2.11
CA GLY A 28 14.46 -15.44 -1.47
C GLY A 28 14.30 -15.49 0.06
N PHE A 29 14.14 -14.32 0.69
CA PHE A 29 13.88 -14.23 2.13
C PHE A 29 12.55 -14.88 2.53
N ASP A 30 11.52 -14.84 1.69
CA ASP A 30 10.24 -15.49 1.97
C ASP A 30 10.38 -17.03 1.97
N TYR A 31 11.29 -17.59 1.15
CA TYR A 31 11.61 -19.02 1.19
C TYR A 31 12.40 -19.41 2.44
N VAL A 32 13.30 -18.55 2.94
CA VAL A 32 13.99 -18.76 4.22
C VAL A 32 12.98 -18.81 5.36
N ILE A 33 12.00 -17.90 5.38
CA ILE A 33 10.91 -17.92 6.38
C ILE A 33 10.14 -19.24 6.32
N LEU A 34 9.82 -19.73 5.12
CA LEU A 34 9.10 -20.99 4.96
C LEU A 34 9.93 -22.19 5.42
N ALA A 35 11.22 -22.23 5.11
CA ALA A 35 12.09 -23.30 5.60
C ALA A 35 12.16 -23.28 7.13
N ALA A 36 12.38 -22.09 7.73
CA ALA A 36 12.38 -21.92 9.17
C ALA A 36 11.04 -22.30 9.81
N ALA A 37 9.91 -21.98 9.17
CA ALA A 37 8.57 -22.31 9.68
C ALA A 37 8.32 -23.82 9.84
N TYR A 38 8.97 -24.67 9.03
CA TYR A 38 8.80 -26.13 9.09
C TYR A 38 9.96 -26.87 9.76
N LEU A 39 11.12 -26.22 9.93
CA LEU A 39 12.28 -26.81 10.60
C LEU A 39 12.40 -26.36 12.07
N PHE A 40 11.96 -25.14 12.37
CA PHE A 40 12.03 -24.55 13.70
C PHE A 40 11.02 -23.39 13.81
N THR A 41 9.76 -23.76 14.08
CA THR A 41 8.59 -22.87 14.06
C THR A 41 8.78 -21.55 14.82
N PRO A 42 9.41 -21.51 16.01
CA PRO A 42 9.60 -20.25 16.73
C PRO A 42 10.41 -19.21 15.93
N ILE A 43 11.47 -19.63 15.22
CA ILE A 43 12.25 -18.73 14.36
C ILE A 43 11.42 -18.34 13.14
N GLY A 44 10.71 -19.29 12.52
CA GLY A 44 9.81 -19.00 11.41
C GLY A 44 8.76 -17.94 11.74
N LEU A 45 8.17 -18.01 12.95
CA LEU A 45 7.21 -17.04 13.45
C LEU A 45 7.83 -15.64 13.59
N VAL A 46 8.98 -15.53 14.25
CA VAL A 46 9.67 -14.25 14.45
C VAL A 46 10.00 -13.60 13.11
N LEU A 47 10.54 -14.37 12.15
CA LEU A 47 10.88 -13.85 10.84
C LEU A 47 9.63 -13.46 10.02
N ALA A 48 8.54 -14.23 10.10
CA ALA A 48 7.27 -13.91 9.44
C ALA A 48 6.64 -12.63 10.01
N LEU A 49 6.66 -12.45 11.33
CA LEU A 49 6.16 -11.24 12.00
C LEU A 49 7.02 -10.02 11.68
N LEU A 50 8.35 -10.16 11.73
CA LEU A 50 9.27 -9.10 11.32
C LEU A 50 8.99 -8.69 9.86
N ARG A 51 8.83 -9.66 8.96
CA ARG A 51 8.49 -9.42 7.56
C ARG A 51 7.14 -8.70 7.41
N LEU A 52 6.13 -9.11 8.18
CA LEU A 52 4.82 -8.46 8.20
C LEU A 52 4.95 -7.00 8.62
N ILE A 53 5.56 -6.71 9.77
CA ILE A 53 5.68 -5.36 10.33
C ILE A 53 6.42 -4.43 9.36
N LEU A 54 7.57 -4.88 8.85
CA LEU A 54 8.43 -4.09 7.97
C LEU A 54 7.83 -3.84 6.58
N THR A 55 6.85 -4.62 6.14
CA THR A 55 6.29 -4.49 4.78
C THR A 55 4.77 -4.34 4.74
N HIS A 56 4.10 -4.13 5.89
CA HIS A 56 2.64 -4.04 5.98
C HIS A 56 2.07 -2.90 5.13
N TYR A 57 2.82 -1.80 4.98
CA TYR A 57 2.44 -0.63 4.20
C TYR A 57 2.35 -0.90 2.69
N LYS A 58 2.98 -1.98 2.19
CA LYS A 58 2.95 -2.36 0.77
C LYS A 58 1.72 -3.23 0.47
N ASN A 59 0.74 -2.72 -0.27
CA ASN A 59 -0.46 -3.46 -0.65
C ASN A 59 -0.17 -4.83 -1.29
N HIS A 60 0.78 -4.88 -2.24
CA HIS A 60 1.16 -6.12 -2.90
C HIS A 60 1.81 -7.17 -1.98
N ARG A 61 2.34 -6.78 -0.81
CA ARG A 61 2.97 -7.70 0.16
C ARG A 61 1.98 -8.29 1.15
N ARG A 62 0.83 -7.64 1.38
CA ARG A 62 -0.15 -8.07 2.38
C ARG A 62 -0.59 -9.54 2.20
N PRO A 63 -0.99 -10.02 1.01
CA PRO A 63 -1.37 -11.42 0.84
C PRO A 63 -0.20 -12.38 1.07
N THR A 64 1.01 -12.04 0.62
CA THR A 64 2.20 -12.86 0.83
C THR A 64 2.54 -12.98 2.31
N ASN A 65 2.51 -11.88 3.07
CA ASN A 65 2.86 -11.89 4.49
C ASN A 65 1.84 -12.69 5.32
N LEU A 66 0.54 -12.57 5.03
CA LEU A 66 -0.50 -13.40 5.67
C LEU A 66 -0.31 -14.88 5.35
N ASN A 67 0.04 -15.19 4.10
CA ASN A 67 0.35 -16.56 3.69
C ASN A 67 1.59 -17.14 4.40
N LEU A 68 2.60 -16.31 4.72
CA LEU A 68 3.76 -16.76 5.49
C LEU A 68 3.37 -17.14 6.92
N ILE A 69 2.56 -16.31 7.59
CA ILE A 69 2.08 -16.60 8.94
C ILE A 69 1.20 -17.86 8.94
N MET A 70 0.35 -18.04 7.93
CA MET A 70 -0.41 -19.29 7.76
C MET A 70 0.51 -20.52 7.74
N HIS A 71 1.61 -20.48 7.00
CA HIS A 71 2.58 -21.58 6.96
C HIS A 71 3.33 -21.78 8.28
N VAL A 72 3.54 -20.75 9.08
CA VAL A 72 4.10 -20.89 10.44
C VAL A 72 3.18 -21.73 11.32
N PHE A 73 1.86 -21.50 11.26
CA PHE A 73 0.91 -22.32 12.02
C PHE A 73 0.86 -23.77 11.51
N ILE A 74 0.88 -23.98 10.20
CA ILE A 74 0.90 -25.34 9.63
C ILE A 74 2.22 -26.04 9.99
N GLY A 75 3.35 -25.35 9.89
CA GLY A 75 4.67 -25.86 10.25
C GLY A 75 4.75 -26.25 11.72
N GLY A 76 4.25 -25.40 12.62
CA GLY A 76 4.17 -25.70 14.06
C GLY A 76 3.33 -26.93 14.38
N PHE A 77 2.19 -27.09 13.71
CA PHE A 77 1.42 -28.32 13.82
C PHE A 77 2.23 -29.54 13.38
N VAL A 78 2.86 -29.48 12.20
CA VAL A 78 3.65 -30.61 11.66
C VAL A 78 4.85 -30.96 12.56
N GLU A 79 5.62 -29.96 12.99
CA GLU A 79 6.80 -30.13 13.85
C GLU A 79 6.43 -30.80 15.18
N LEU A 80 5.41 -30.29 15.86
CA LEU A 80 4.95 -30.86 17.13
C LEU A 80 4.29 -32.23 16.95
N SER A 81 3.57 -32.45 15.84
CA SER A 81 2.99 -33.77 15.54
C SER A 81 4.06 -34.84 15.36
N ILE A 82 5.15 -34.50 14.66
CA ILE A 82 6.29 -35.41 14.48
C ILE A 82 6.98 -35.67 15.83
N ALA A 83 7.21 -34.64 16.64
CA ALA A 83 7.81 -34.79 17.97
C ALA A 83 6.98 -35.72 18.86
N MET A 84 5.66 -35.52 18.93
CA MET A 84 4.75 -36.36 19.70
C MET A 84 4.68 -37.80 19.18
N PHE A 85 4.72 -37.98 17.86
CA PHE A 85 4.75 -39.31 17.24
C PHE A 85 6.03 -40.07 17.60
N VAL A 86 7.20 -39.41 17.54
CA VAL A 86 8.48 -40.00 17.94
C VAL A 86 8.46 -40.38 19.43
N ASP A 87 7.93 -39.51 20.29
CA ASP A 87 7.82 -39.78 21.72
C ASP A 87 6.92 -40.99 22.03
N THR A 88 5.78 -41.11 21.33
CA THR A 88 4.92 -42.29 21.42
C THR A 88 5.62 -43.56 20.93
N MET A 89 6.36 -43.49 19.83
CA MET A 89 7.16 -44.63 19.31
C MET A 89 8.27 -45.06 20.27
N SER A 90 8.77 -44.15 21.10
CA SER A 90 9.74 -44.45 22.15
C SER A 90 9.12 -45.07 23.41
N GLY A 91 7.79 -45.17 23.49
CA GLY A 91 7.05 -45.76 24.60
C GLY A 91 6.81 -44.82 25.78
N ASN A 92 7.16 -43.54 25.67
CA ASN A 92 7.00 -42.55 26.73
C ASN A 92 5.55 -42.06 26.89
N THR A 93 4.80 -42.01 25.79
CA THR A 93 3.43 -41.50 25.73
C THR A 93 2.49 -42.58 25.17
N GLY A 94 1.31 -42.74 25.77
CA GLY A 94 0.30 -43.70 25.32
C GLY A 94 -0.48 -43.20 24.09
N THR A 95 -1.06 -44.12 23.30
CA THR A 95 -1.85 -43.76 22.10
C THR A 95 -3.03 -42.83 22.40
N SER A 96 -3.70 -42.99 23.55
CA SER A 96 -4.81 -42.13 23.96
C SER A 96 -4.37 -40.70 24.30
N GLU A 97 -3.18 -40.56 24.89
CA GLU A 97 -2.57 -39.27 25.20
C GLU A 97 -2.13 -38.56 23.93
N LEU A 98 -1.48 -39.30 23.00
CA LEU A 98 -1.14 -38.80 21.67
C LEU A 98 -2.39 -38.25 20.96
N LEU A 99 -3.48 -39.03 20.89
CA LEU A 99 -4.71 -38.60 20.23
C LEU A 99 -5.28 -37.32 20.87
N THR A 100 -5.28 -37.27 22.20
CA THR A 100 -5.81 -36.12 22.94
C THR A 100 -4.98 -34.86 22.66
N ILE A 101 -3.65 -34.94 22.82
CA ILE A 101 -2.73 -33.82 22.56
C ILE A 101 -2.82 -33.39 21.09
N GLN A 102 -2.92 -34.35 20.15
CA GLN A 102 -3.01 -34.07 18.73
C GLN A 102 -4.28 -33.31 18.36
N ILE A 103 -5.42 -33.62 18.97
CA ILE A 103 -6.67 -32.86 18.79
C ILE A 103 -6.50 -31.43 19.29
N PHE A 104 -5.93 -31.23 20.48
CA PHE A 104 -5.67 -29.89 21.01
C PHE A 104 -4.71 -29.09 20.11
N LEU A 105 -3.62 -29.70 19.63
CA LEU A 105 -2.69 -29.07 18.70
C LEU A 105 -3.37 -28.71 17.37
N ALA A 106 -4.21 -29.60 16.82
CA ALA A 106 -4.95 -29.34 15.59
C ALA A 106 -5.87 -28.12 15.76
N VAL A 107 -6.58 -28.03 16.87
CA VAL A 107 -7.45 -26.88 17.18
C VAL A 107 -6.63 -25.58 17.29
N ILE A 108 -5.54 -25.59 18.06
CA ILE A 108 -4.73 -24.39 18.33
C ILE A 108 -3.99 -23.90 17.07
N PHE A 109 -3.51 -24.79 16.22
CA PHE A 109 -2.71 -24.40 15.05
C PHE A 109 -3.52 -24.33 13.76
N LEU A 110 -4.39 -25.30 13.47
CA LEU A 110 -5.07 -25.37 12.18
C LEU A 110 -6.26 -24.42 12.07
N ILE A 111 -6.95 -24.10 13.17
CA ILE A 111 -8.04 -23.10 13.13
C ILE A 111 -7.50 -21.70 12.76
N PRO A 112 -6.47 -21.16 13.44
CA PRO A 112 -5.85 -19.91 13.01
C PRO A 112 -5.29 -19.97 11.59
N ALA A 113 -4.68 -21.09 11.19
CA ALA A 113 -4.20 -21.27 9.82
C ALA A 113 -5.34 -21.16 8.80
N PHE A 114 -6.50 -21.78 9.06
CA PHE A 114 -7.67 -21.71 8.20
C PHE A 114 -8.24 -20.29 8.09
N ILE A 115 -8.33 -19.57 9.22
CA ILE A 115 -8.73 -18.16 9.23
C ILE A 115 -7.76 -17.33 8.38
N LEU A 116 -6.45 -17.48 8.59
CA LEU A 116 -5.43 -16.77 7.83
C LEU A 116 -5.45 -17.12 6.34
N ALA A 117 -5.75 -18.37 5.97
CA ALA A 117 -5.93 -18.78 4.58
C ALA A 117 -7.11 -18.02 3.95
N SER A 118 -8.22 -17.90 4.67
CA SER A 118 -9.40 -17.15 4.23
C SER A 118 -9.12 -15.65 4.08
N VAL A 119 -8.43 -15.05 5.05
CA VAL A 119 -8.01 -13.64 4.96
C VAL A 119 -7.01 -13.43 3.82
N THR A 120 -6.11 -14.38 3.59
CA THR A 120 -5.17 -14.36 2.45
C THR A 120 -5.90 -14.39 1.12
N ALA A 121 -6.91 -15.25 0.96
CA ALA A 121 -7.73 -15.33 -0.24
C ALA A 121 -8.45 -14.00 -0.51
N LYS A 122 -9.07 -13.41 0.52
CA LYS A 122 -9.70 -12.09 0.44
C LYS A 122 -8.69 -11.00 0.05
N ALA A 123 -7.51 -10.99 0.67
CA ALA A 123 -6.46 -10.02 0.37
C ALA A 123 -5.95 -10.13 -1.08
N LYS A 124 -5.82 -11.35 -1.62
CA LYS A 124 -5.49 -11.57 -3.04
C LYS A 124 -6.55 -10.99 -3.97
N TYR A 125 -7.82 -11.24 -3.68
CA TYR A 125 -8.93 -10.69 -4.46
C TYR A 125 -8.93 -9.16 -4.44
N THR A 126 -8.79 -8.55 -3.26
CA THR A 126 -8.72 -7.09 -3.12
C THR A 126 -7.55 -6.50 -3.89
N LEU A 127 -6.36 -7.11 -3.82
CA LEU A 127 -5.19 -6.67 -4.57
C LEU A 127 -5.42 -6.77 -6.08
N SER A 128 -6.03 -7.85 -6.56
CA SER A 128 -6.29 -7.99 -7.99
C SER A 128 -7.31 -6.98 -8.49
N LYS A 129 -8.39 -6.74 -7.73
CA LYS A 129 -9.35 -5.67 -8.03
C LYS A 129 -8.67 -4.31 -8.11
N LEU A 130 -7.81 -3.99 -7.15
CA LEU A 130 -7.06 -2.73 -7.10
C LEU A 130 -6.16 -2.56 -8.33
N ASN A 131 -5.42 -3.62 -8.69
CA ASN A 131 -4.54 -3.61 -9.86
C ASN A 131 -5.32 -3.41 -11.17
N THR A 132 -6.47 -4.07 -11.32
CA THR A 132 -7.37 -3.87 -12.47
C THR A 132 -7.84 -2.42 -12.55
N SER A 133 -8.21 -1.80 -11.43
CA SER A 133 -8.60 -0.39 -11.40
C SER A 133 -7.47 0.55 -11.84
N TYR A 134 -6.22 0.31 -11.39
CA TYR A 134 -5.07 1.09 -11.87
C TYR A 134 -4.89 0.97 -13.38
N ILE A 135 -4.94 -0.25 -13.92
CA ILE A 135 -4.79 -0.52 -15.35
C ILE A 135 -5.89 0.19 -16.14
N GLU A 136 -7.15 0.08 -15.71
CA GLU A 136 -8.28 0.73 -16.38
C GLU A 136 -8.13 2.25 -16.42
N LEU A 137 -7.79 2.89 -15.29
CA LEU A 137 -7.65 4.35 -15.25
C LEU A 137 -6.47 4.84 -16.10
N ILE A 138 -5.34 4.13 -16.08
CA ILE A 138 -4.09 4.57 -16.71
C ILE A 138 -4.04 4.22 -18.20
N GLN A 139 -4.46 3.02 -18.59
CA GLN A 139 -4.40 2.56 -19.99
C GLN A 139 -5.66 2.93 -20.76
N ASN A 140 -6.85 2.65 -20.21
CA ASN A 140 -8.10 2.81 -20.96
C ASN A 140 -8.64 4.24 -20.87
N LYS A 141 -8.62 4.84 -19.67
CA LYS A 141 -9.11 6.23 -19.45
C LYS A 141 -8.03 7.29 -19.59
N ASN A 142 -6.79 6.89 -19.87
CA ASN A 142 -5.63 7.77 -20.12
C ASN A 142 -5.44 8.85 -19.02
N ILE A 143 -5.73 8.51 -17.76
CA ILE A 143 -5.50 9.42 -16.63
C ILE A 143 -4.01 9.37 -16.29
N ARG A 144 -3.34 10.51 -16.43
CA ARG A 144 -1.88 10.63 -16.21
C ARG A 144 -1.49 11.33 -14.92
N TYR A 145 -2.44 11.73 -14.07
CA TYR A 145 -2.16 12.48 -12.85
C TYR A 145 -2.36 11.62 -11.60
N VAL A 146 -1.33 11.52 -10.74
CA VAL A 146 -1.35 10.68 -9.53
C VAL A 146 -2.48 11.09 -8.58
N GLY A 147 -2.70 12.39 -8.38
CA GLY A 147 -3.76 12.89 -7.51
C GLY A 147 -5.17 12.54 -8.00
N SER A 148 -5.38 12.58 -9.32
CA SER A 148 -6.67 12.18 -9.92
C SER A 148 -6.93 10.67 -9.81
N ILE A 149 -5.88 9.85 -9.87
CA ILE A 149 -5.98 8.40 -9.65
C ILE A 149 -6.26 8.10 -8.18
N SER A 150 -5.54 8.77 -7.28
CA SER A 150 -5.70 8.67 -5.82
C SER A 150 -7.14 8.95 -5.38
N GLU A 151 -7.72 10.05 -5.85
CA GLU A 151 -9.10 10.46 -5.53
C GLU A 151 -10.14 9.42 -5.99
N ARG A 152 -9.96 8.85 -7.20
CA ARG A 152 -10.91 7.88 -7.77
C ARG A 152 -10.85 6.51 -7.11
N ILE A 153 -9.65 6.07 -6.68
CA ILE A 153 -9.43 4.75 -6.10
C ILE A 153 -9.54 4.78 -4.56
N GLY A 154 -9.45 5.95 -3.94
CA GLY A 154 -9.48 6.11 -2.49
C GLY A 154 -8.20 5.62 -1.81
N GLN A 155 -7.06 5.71 -2.49
CA GLN A 155 -5.73 5.36 -1.96
C GLN A 155 -4.88 6.62 -1.83
N SER A 156 -3.91 6.64 -0.91
CA SER A 156 -2.99 7.78 -0.81
C SER A 156 -2.15 7.91 -2.09
N GLU A 157 -1.78 9.12 -2.50
CA GLU A 157 -0.89 9.33 -3.66
C GLU A 157 0.44 8.56 -3.52
N SER A 158 0.93 8.40 -2.29
CA SER A 158 2.14 7.62 -2.00
C SER A 158 1.98 6.12 -2.29
N ASP A 159 0.80 5.56 -2.00
CA ASP A 159 0.49 4.16 -2.28
C ASP A 159 0.20 3.97 -3.77
N VAL A 160 -0.49 4.92 -4.41
CA VAL A 160 -0.68 4.94 -5.87
C VAL A 160 0.66 4.89 -6.58
N ARG A 161 1.61 5.77 -6.22
CA ARG A 161 2.95 5.80 -6.85
C ARG A 161 3.67 4.46 -6.69
N ARG A 162 3.62 3.89 -5.48
CA ARG A 162 4.25 2.60 -5.16
C ARG A 162 3.62 1.43 -5.91
N ASP A 163 2.29 1.38 -5.95
CA ASP A 163 1.54 0.31 -6.60
C ASP A 163 1.68 0.38 -8.12
N VAL A 164 1.64 1.58 -8.71
CA VAL A 164 1.93 1.76 -10.15
C VAL A 164 3.35 1.34 -10.48
N GLN A 165 4.34 1.71 -9.66
CA GLN A 165 5.72 1.27 -9.87
C GLN A 165 5.85 -0.26 -9.75
N TYR A 166 5.14 -0.88 -8.82
CA TYR A 166 5.04 -2.34 -8.74
C TYR A 166 4.45 -2.94 -10.04
N LEU A 167 3.37 -2.38 -10.58
CA LEU A 167 2.74 -2.84 -11.82
C LEU A 167 3.69 -2.71 -13.02
N LYS A 168 4.43 -1.59 -13.14
CA LYS A 168 5.47 -1.41 -14.16
C LYS A 168 6.57 -2.46 -14.04
N ASN A 169 7.10 -2.66 -12.83
CA ASN A 169 8.15 -3.64 -12.57
C ASN A 169 7.70 -5.08 -12.87
N LYS A 170 6.40 -5.36 -12.81
CA LYS A 170 5.80 -6.65 -13.19
C LYS A 170 5.40 -6.74 -14.67
N GLY A 171 5.62 -5.69 -15.46
CA GLY A 171 5.24 -5.63 -16.87
C GLY A 171 3.72 -5.59 -17.09
N LEU A 172 2.94 -5.21 -16.08
CA LEU A 172 1.48 -5.05 -16.17
C LEU A 172 1.07 -3.66 -16.64
N LEU A 173 1.97 -2.68 -16.48
CA LEU A 173 1.89 -1.36 -17.09
C LEU A 173 3.15 -1.12 -17.90
N ASP A 174 3.02 -0.36 -18.98
CA ASP A 174 4.17 0.06 -19.78
C ASP A 174 5.10 0.94 -18.93
N ILE A 175 6.40 0.68 -19.04
CA ILE A 175 7.43 1.36 -18.25
C ILE A 175 7.52 2.84 -18.64
N ASP A 176 7.22 3.15 -19.91
CA ASP A 176 7.32 4.49 -20.51
C ASP A 176 6.14 5.42 -20.13
N ILE A 177 5.10 4.89 -19.46
CA ILE A 177 3.99 5.72 -18.99
C ILE A 177 4.47 6.71 -17.93
N VAL A 178 4.57 7.98 -18.26
CA VAL A 178 4.87 9.04 -17.29
C VAL A 178 3.58 9.46 -16.58
N LEU A 179 3.64 9.47 -15.24
CA LEU A 179 2.58 10.04 -14.41
C LEU A 179 3.04 11.41 -13.90
N SER A 180 2.21 12.41 -14.12
CA SER A 180 2.37 13.77 -13.60
C SER A 180 1.88 13.86 -12.16
N GLU A 181 2.54 14.71 -11.38
CA GLU A 181 2.10 15.04 -10.02
C GLU A 181 0.91 16.02 -10.05
N GLY A 182 0.11 16.02 -8.98
CA GLY A 182 -1.08 16.88 -8.87
C GLY A 182 -2.34 16.27 -9.48
N ARG A 183 -3.28 17.13 -9.88
CA ARG A 183 -4.59 16.73 -10.40
C ARG A 183 -4.76 17.17 -11.85
N GLN A 184 -5.46 16.34 -12.62
CA GLN A 184 -5.93 16.73 -13.94
C GLN A 184 -6.94 17.87 -13.77
N THR A 185 -6.56 19.07 -14.20
CA THR A 185 -7.52 20.16 -14.36
C THR A 185 -8.51 19.73 -15.44
N PRO A 186 -9.83 19.85 -15.22
CA PRO A 186 -10.81 19.72 -16.29
C PRO A 186 -10.37 20.63 -17.44
N ASP A 187 -10.42 20.11 -18.66
CA ASP A 187 -10.04 20.86 -19.85
C ASP A 187 -10.83 22.18 -19.89
N PRO A 188 -10.19 23.36 -19.86
CA PRO A 188 -10.90 24.65 -19.90
C PRO A 188 -11.71 24.83 -21.19
N SER A 189 -11.53 23.97 -22.20
CA SER A 189 -12.34 23.96 -23.42
C SER A 189 -13.77 23.40 -23.24
N MET A 190 -14.12 22.83 -22.07
CA MET A 190 -15.51 22.51 -21.71
C MET A 190 -16.16 23.54 -20.76
N ALA A 191 -15.45 24.61 -20.41
CA ALA A 191 -16.07 25.75 -19.74
C ALA A 191 -16.91 26.52 -20.78
N ALA A 192 -18.23 26.47 -20.61
CA ALA A 192 -19.20 27.10 -21.49
C ALA A 192 -18.80 28.53 -21.91
N PRO A 193 -18.74 28.85 -23.22
CA PRO A 193 -18.71 30.22 -23.65
C PRO A 193 -20.15 30.72 -23.60
N ASN A 194 -20.47 31.60 -22.66
CA ASN A 194 -21.38 32.73 -22.87
C ASN A 194 -21.72 33.37 -21.53
N LEU A 195 -21.06 34.50 -21.24
CA LEU A 195 -21.69 35.69 -20.65
C LEU A 195 -20.65 36.81 -20.62
N VAL A 196 -20.41 37.42 -21.79
CA VAL A 196 -19.93 38.80 -21.85
C VAL A 196 -20.86 39.54 -22.80
N HIS A 197 -21.85 40.21 -22.22
CA HIS A 197 -22.58 41.27 -22.90
C HIS A 197 -22.50 42.56 -22.08
N SER A 198 -21.74 43.49 -22.65
CA SER A 198 -21.97 44.94 -22.74
C SER A 198 -22.17 45.79 -21.48
N GLY A 199 -21.34 46.83 -21.37
CA GLY A 199 -21.61 47.97 -20.49
C GLY A 199 -20.49 49.02 -20.40
N ARG A 200 -20.23 49.74 -21.49
CA ARG A 200 -19.57 51.07 -21.58
C ARG A 200 -20.15 52.03 -20.49
N THR A 201 -19.43 52.89 -19.77
CA THR A 201 -18.82 54.18 -20.20
C THR A 201 -18.10 54.90 -19.05
N SER A 202 -16.97 55.55 -19.38
CA SER A 202 -16.46 56.90 -19.01
C SER A 202 -16.78 57.57 -17.65
N GLY A 203 -15.76 58.13 -16.99
CA GLY A 203 -15.91 59.23 -16.02
C GLY A 203 -14.62 59.62 -15.28
N PHE A 204 -14.11 60.81 -15.56
CA PHE A 204 -12.96 61.46 -14.89
C PHE A 204 -13.26 61.88 -13.44
N GLY A 205 -12.25 61.87 -12.57
CA GLY A 205 -12.28 62.54 -11.26
C GLY A 205 -10.97 62.40 -10.50
N ALA A 206 -10.16 63.48 -10.49
CA ALA A 206 -8.96 63.60 -9.69
C ALA A 206 -9.29 64.01 -8.24
N GLN A 207 -8.63 63.41 -7.25
CA GLN A 207 -8.31 64.08 -5.99
C GLN A 207 -7.19 63.35 -5.24
N ALA A 208 -6.12 64.11 -5.00
CA ALA A 208 -4.99 63.76 -4.16
C ALA A 208 -5.37 63.80 -2.67
N SER A 209 -4.72 62.95 -1.85
CA SER A 209 -4.20 63.26 -0.50
C SER A 209 -3.79 61.96 0.21
N GLY A 210 -2.59 61.92 0.80
CA GLY A 210 -2.28 61.02 1.91
C GLY A 210 -1.17 59.99 1.66
N GLN A 211 0.08 60.45 1.61
CA GLN A 211 1.23 59.63 2.00
C GLN A 211 1.01 59.05 3.40
N GLN A 212 0.93 57.73 3.52
CA GLN A 212 1.42 57.03 4.70
C GLN A 212 2.17 55.78 4.27
N ILE A 213 3.49 55.91 4.32
CA ILE A 213 4.46 54.82 4.35
C ILE A 213 4.16 54.03 5.63
N HIS A 214 3.58 52.85 5.50
CA HIS A 214 3.52 51.91 6.61
C HIS A 214 4.74 51.00 6.55
N THR A 215 5.73 51.44 7.32
CA THR A 215 6.79 50.70 7.99
C THR A 215 6.53 49.20 8.11
N GLN A 216 7.40 48.46 7.42
CA GLN A 216 7.75 47.07 7.66
C GLN A 216 8.17 46.89 9.13
N PRO A 217 7.53 45.99 9.90
CA PRO A 217 8.09 45.59 11.18
C PRO A 217 9.30 44.68 10.91
N GLN A 218 10.48 45.12 11.35
CA GLN A 218 11.61 44.23 11.59
C GLN A 218 11.16 43.15 12.59
N SER A 219 10.91 41.94 12.11
CA SER A 219 10.83 40.76 12.96
C SER A 219 12.24 40.20 13.16
N SER A 220 12.52 39.87 14.42
CA SER A 220 13.75 39.24 14.92
C SER A 220 14.25 38.08 14.05
N PRO A 221 15.56 37.78 14.05
CA PRO A 221 16.10 36.67 13.29
C PRO A 221 15.42 35.37 13.72
N GLN A 222 14.52 34.85 12.88
CA GLN A 222 13.84 33.59 13.12
C GLN A 222 14.85 32.47 12.90
N LEU A 223 15.01 31.57 13.87
CA LEU A 223 15.92 30.42 13.75
C LEU A 223 15.20 29.23 13.09
N PRO A 224 15.94 28.33 12.42
CA PRO A 224 15.36 27.09 11.91
C PRO A 224 14.66 26.28 13.00
N LYS A 225 13.44 25.78 12.72
CA LYS A 225 12.62 25.03 13.68
C LYS A 225 12.48 23.57 13.24
N SER A 226 12.64 22.64 14.18
CA SER A 226 12.36 21.22 13.94
C SER A 226 10.87 20.95 14.10
N ILE A 227 10.20 20.55 13.03
CA ILE A 227 8.75 20.31 12.96
C ILE A 227 8.53 18.83 12.64
N ARG A 228 7.59 18.18 13.35
CA ARG A 228 7.17 16.81 13.02
C ARG A 228 6.24 16.83 11.82
N CYS A 229 6.54 15.97 10.85
CA CYS A 229 5.76 15.82 9.65
C CYS A 229 4.36 15.26 9.98
N PRO A 230 3.26 15.90 9.55
CA PRO A 230 1.91 15.39 9.79
C PRO A 230 1.60 14.09 9.03
N GLY A 231 2.33 13.81 7.94
CA GLY A 231 2.17 12.59 7.16
C GLY A 231 2.79 11.33 7.77
N CYS A 232 4.07 11.39 8.17
CA CYS A 232 4.82 10.21 8.63
C CYS A 232 5.39 10.30 10.05
N GLY A 233 5.23 11.44 10.73
CA GLY A 233 5.75 11.68 12.07
C GLY A 233 7.25 12.02 12.15
N ALA A 234 8.00 11.99 11.03
CA ALA A 234 9.43 12.30 11.02
C ALA A 234 9.73 13.77 11.36
N GLN A 235 10.81 14.04 12.09
CA GLN A 235 11.28 15.40 12.37
C GLN A 235 12.04 15.97 11.17
N ASN A 236 11.67 17.17 10.74
CA ASN A 236 12.31 17.89 9.65
C ASN A 236 12.64 19.31 10.12
N THR A 237 13.82 19.82 9.76
CA THR A 237 14.22 21.20 10.08
C THR A 237 13.77 22.11 8.94
N VAL A 238 12.93 23.10 9.25
CA VAL A 238 12.38 24.05 8.28
C VAL A 238 12.95 25.44 8.57
N GLN A 239 13.42 26.12 7.52
CA GLN A 239 13.87 27.51 7.62
C GLN A 239 12.67 28.46 7.73
N PRO A 240 12.83 29.62 8.38
CA PRO A 240 11.78 30.62 8.48
C PRO A 240 11.22 31.00 7.12
N SER A 241 9.91 31.17 7.02
CA SER A 241 9.18 31.54 5.79
C SER A 241 9.35 30.59 4.59
N GLN A 242 9.95 29.42 4.76
CA GLN A 242 10.02 28.38 3.74
C GLN A 242 9.09 27.21 4.04
N SER A 243 8.61 26.57 2.98
CA SER A 243 7.99 25.26 3.06
C SER A 243 8.93 24.24 2.41
N LYS A 244 9.23 23.17 3.15
CA LYS A 244 10.12 22.10 2.70
C LYS A 244 9.31 20.80 2.57
N SER A 245 9.57 20.01 1.54
CA SER A 245 9.02 18.65 1.49
C SER A 245 9.68 17.78 2.57
N CYS A 246 8.90 16.94 3.22
CA CYS A 246 9.40 16.00 4.21
C CYS A 246 10.41 15.05 3.55
N ASP A 247 11.58 14.91 4.16
CA ASP A 247 12.69 14.08 3.67
C ASP A 247 12.31 12.58 3.55
N TYR A 248 11.21 12.16 4.21
CA TYR A 248 10.78 10.77 4.27
C TYR A 248 9.54 10.45 3.44
N CYS A 249 8.51 11.31 3.49
CA CYS A 249 7.23 11.03 2.83
C CYS A 249 6.82 12.09 1.80
N GLY A 250 7.64 13.12 1.59
CA GLY A 250 7.38 14.18 0.61
C GLY A 250 6.27 15.16 0.99
N THR A 251 5.59 14.96 2.13
CA THR A 251 4.55 15.89 2.61
C THR A 251 5.14 17.28 2.82
N MET A 252 4.49 18.31 2.29
CA MET A 252 4.94 19.70 2.48
C MET A 252 4.76 20.13 3.94
N ILE A 253 5.85 20.58 4.55
CA ILE A 253 5.88 21.10 5.92
C ILE A 253 6.19 22.60 5.83
N SER A 254 5.25 23.43 6.27
CA SER A 254 5.43 24.87 6.40
C SER A 254 5.99 25.25 7.77
N TYR A 255 6.76 26.33 7.81
CA TYR A 255 7.20 26.93 9.07
C TYR A 255 5.99 27.50 9.84
N SER A 256 5.62 26.88 10.96
CA SER A 256 4.54 27.29 11.87
C SER A 256 4.99 27.35 13.32
#